data_AF-A0A4V6YXZ4-F1
#
_entry.id   AF-A0A4V6YXZ4-F1
#
_cell.length_a   1.000
_cell.length_b   1.000
_cell.length_c   1.000
_cell.angle_alpha   90.00
_cell.angle_beta   90.00
_cell.angle_gamma   90.00
#
_symmetry.space_group_name_H-M   'P 1'
#
loop_
_entity.id
_entity.type
_entity.pdbx_description
1 polymer ?
#
loop_
_entity_poly.entity_id
_entity_poly.type
_entity_poly.pdbx_seq_one_letter_code
_entity_poly.pdbx_strand_id
1 'polypeptide(L)' 'MIIVTGGAGMIGSNIVKALNDKGYHDILVVDNLKDGTKFVNLVDLDIADYMDKEDFYRQHRCRRRFRRCRSDIP' A
#
# COMPACT_ATOMS: atom_id res chain seq x y z
N MET A 1 1.19 1.16 -13.57
CA MET A 1 1.16 1.07 -12.10
C MET A 1 -0.28 0.94 -11.61
N ILE A 2 -0.62 -0.23 -11.06
CA ILE A 2 -1.92 -0.52 -10.44
C ILE A 2 -1.74 -0.42 -8.92
N ILE A 3 -2.65 0.26 -8.23
CA ILE A 3 -2.60 0.37 -6.76
C ILE A 3 -3.68 -0.51 -6.16
N VAL A 4 -3.30 -1.43 -5.27
CA VAL A 4 -4.23 -2.31 -4.55
C VAL A 4 -4.15 -2.01 -3.06
N THR A 5 -5.17 -1.33 -2.55
CA THR A 5 -5.34 -1.11 -1.11
C THR A 5 -5.93 -2.34 -0.44
N GLY A 6 -5.44 -2.73 0.73
CA GLY A 6 -5.81 -3.99 1.37
C GLY A 6 -5.20 -5.22 0.70
N GLY A 7 -4.10 -5.05 -0.06
CA GLY A 7 -3.49 -6.10 -0.87
C GLY A 7 -2.86 -7.26 -0.09
N ALA A 8 -2.57 -7.10 1.20
CA ALA A 8 -2.11 -8.19 2.07
C ALA A 8 -3.28 -8.98 2.70
N GLY A 9 -4.50 -8.48 2.56
CA GLY A 9 -5.73 -9.14 3.02
C GLY A 9 -6.20 -10.28 2.11
N MET A 10 -7.20 -11.02 2.58
CA MET A 10 -7.75 -12.20 1.88
C MET A 10 -8.21 -11.92 0.45
N ILE A 11 -8.89 -10.80 0.20
CA ILE A 11 -9.41 -10.45 -1.13
C ILE A 11 -8.31 -9.77 -1.97
N GLY A 12 -7.55 -8.86 -1.35
CA GLY A 12 -6.53 -8.10 -2.04
C GLY A 12 -5.42 -8.96 -2.62
N SER A 13 -4.95 -9.97 -1.87
CA SER A 13 -3.91 -10.89 -2.35
C SER A 13 -4.36 -11.70 -3.56
N ASN A 14 -5.63 -12.15 -3.58
CA ASN A 14 -6.20 -12.84 -4.73
C ASN A 14 -6.37 -11.93 -5.96
N ILE A 15 -6.67 -10.64 -5.75
CA ILE A 15 -6.71 -9.67 -6.86
C ILE A 15 -5.32 -9.48 -7.45
N VAL A 16 -4.30 -9.30 -6.60
CA VAL A 16 -2.89 -9.18 -7.03
C VAL A 16 -2.47 -10.44 -7.80
N LYS A 17 -2.81 -11.64 -7.29
CA LYS A 17 -2.57 -12.90 -7.99
C LYS A 17 -3.23 -12.94 -9.38
N ALA A 18 -4.51 -12.60 -9.47
CA ALA A 18 -5.22 -12.57 -10.75
C ALA A 18 -4.67 -11.51 -11.72
N LEU A 19 -4.03 -10.45 -11.21
CA LEU A 19 -3.33 -9.46 -12.03
C LEU A 19 -1.98 -10.01 -12.52
N ASN A 20 -1.23 -10.71 -11.67
CA ASN A 20 0.00 -11.40 -12.06
C ASN A 20 -0.27 -12.46 -13.14
N ASP A 21 -1.34 -13.25 -13.00
CA ASP A 21 -1.76 -14.25 -14.00
C ASP A 21 -2.07 -13.62 -15.37
N LYS A 22 -2.42 -12.33 -15.39
CA LYS A 22 -2.68 -11.54 -16.60
C LYS A 22 -1.43 -10.81 -17.12
N GLY A 23 -0.27 -10.99 -16.49
CA GLY A 23 1.01 -10.37 -16.86
C GLY A 23 1.20 -8.95 -16.32
N TYR A 24 0.40 -8.52 -15.35
CA TYR A 24 0.62 -7.24 -14.67
C TYR A 24 1.50 -7.47 -13.44
N HIS A 25 2.71 -6.89 -13.46
CA HIS A 25 3.68 -6.95 -12.35
C HIS A 25 3.93 -5.58 -11.71
N ASP A 26 3.53 -4.49 -12.39
CA ASP A 26 3.66 -3.11 -11.89
C ASP A 26 2.51 -2.78 -10.92
N ILE A 27 2.53 -3.43 -9.75
CA ILE A 27 1.50 -3.36 -8.70
C ILE A 27 2.09 -2.79 -7.40
N LEU A 28 1.50 -1.71 -6.92
CA LEU A 28 1.75 -1.13 -5.61
C LEU A 28 0.72 -1.64 -4.61
N VAL A 29 1.15 -2.39 -3.60
CA VAL A 29 0.28 -2.84 -2.52
C VAL A 29 0.29 -1.84 -1.37
N VAL A 30 -0.89 -1.40 -0.93
CA VAL A 30 -1.03 -0.55 0.24
C VAL A 30 -1.81 -1.29 1.32
N ASP A 31 -1.19 -1.61 2.45
CA ASP A 31 -1.87 -2.30 3.56
C ASP A 31 -1.35 -1.81 4.92
N ASN A 32 -1.99 -2.25 6.00
CA ASN A 32 -1.57 -2.05 7.36
C ASN A 32 -0.94 -3.33 7.90
N LEU A 33 0.38 -3.44 7.83
CA LEU A 33 1.15 -4.59 8.33
C LEU A 33 1.38 -4.58 9.85
N LYS A 34 0.51 -3.91 10.65
CA LYS A 34 0.54 -4.01 12.12
C LYS A 34 0.50 -5.47 12.62
N ASP A 35 -0.06 -6.37 11.82
CA ASP A 35 -0.02 -7.81 12.05
C ASP A 35 0.86 -8.46 10.98
N GLY A 36 2.10 -8.79 11.34
CA GLY A 36 3.11 -9.34 10.44
C GLY A 36 2.77 -10.73 9.88
N THR A 37 1.73 -11.40 10.40
CA THR A 37 1.25 -12.68 9.87
C THR A 37 0.67 -12.56 8.47
N LYS A 38 0.18 -11.38 8.07
CA LYS A 38 -0.40 -11.13 6.74
C LYS A 38 0.62 -11.11 5.62
N PHE A 39 1.91 -11.04 5.95
CA PHE A 39 3.00 -11.01 4.98
C PHE A 39 3.05 -12.30 4.16
N VAL A 40 2.63 -13.44 4.73
CA VAL A 40 2.60 -14.75 4.04
C VAL A 40 1.75 -14.73 2.77
N ASN A 41 0.73 -13.86 2.69
CA ASN A 41 -0.14 -13.76 1.52
C ASN A 41 0.52 -13.01 0.35
N LEU A 42 1.62 -12.28 0.60
CA LEU A 42 2.35 -11.48 -0.39
C LEU A 42 3.66 -12.14 -0.82
N VAL A 43 4.19 -13.09 -0.06
CA VAL A 43 5.49 -13.74 -0.36
C VAL A 43 5.50 -14.42 -1.73
N ASP A 44 4.36 -14.98 -2.13
CA ASP A 44 4.22 -15.72 -3.40
C ASP A 44 3.73 -14.85 -4.57
N LEU A 45 3.67 -13.52 -4.42
CA LEU A 45 3.10 -12.60 -5.42
C LEU A 45 4.16 -11.64 -5.98
N ASP A 46 4.06 -11.36 -7.27
CA ASP A 46 4.92 -10.38 -7.95
C ASP A 46 4.34 -8.98 -7.78
N ILE A 47 4.91 -8.22 -6.84
CA ILE A 47 4.57 -6.82 -6.58
C ILE A 47 5.77 -5.93 -6.84
N ALA A 48 5.53 -4.73 -7.37
CA ALA A 48 6.58 -3.76 -7.63
C ALA A 48 7.04 -3.07 -6.35
N ASP A 49 6.09 -2.74 -5.47
CA ASP A 49 6.39 -2.06 -4.22
C ASP A 49 5.27 -2.26 -3.18
N TYR A 50 5.61 -2.04 -1.92
CA TYR A 50 4.69 -2.08 -0.79
C TYR A 50 4.76 -0.77 0.01
N MET A 51 3.59 -0.25 0.39
CA MET A 51 3.49 0.96 1.20
C MET A 51 2.55 0.76 2.39
N ASP A 52 2.98 1.20 3.58
CA ASP A 52 2.07 1.21 4.72
C ASP A 52 0.98 2.29 4.53
N LYS A 53 -0.23 1.99 5.00
CA LYS A 53 -1.35 2.95 4.93
C LYS A 53 -0.99 4.31 5.56
N GLU A 54 -0.23 4.35 6.64
CA GLU A 54 0.10 5.58 7.37
C GLU A 54 1.05 6.44 6.54
N ASP A 55 2.01 5.82 5.85
CA ASP A 55 2.91 6.48 4.91
C ASP A 55 2.18 6.98 3.67
N PHE A 56 1.23 6.19 3.15
CA PHE A 56 0.35 6.60 2.06
C PHE A 56 -0.45 7.87 2.41
N TYR A 57 -1.05 7.91 3.60
CA TYR A 57 -1.76 9.09 4.09
C TYR A 57 -0.83 10.28 4.36
N ARG A 58 0.38 10.05 4.88
CA ARG A 58 1.37 11.13 5.11
C ARG A 58 1.79 11.79 3.80
N GLN A 59 2.08 11.02 2.75
CA GLN A 59 2.42 11.57 1.43
C GLN A 59 1.29 12.44 0.86
N HIS A 60 0.03 12.03 1.02
CA HIS A 60 -1.11 12.74 0.44
C HIS A 60 -1.62 13.90 1.31
N ARG A 61 -1.41 13.86 2.64
CA ARG A 61 -1.69 15.00 3.53
C ARG A 61 -0.77 16.19 3.26
N CYS A 62 0.45 15.95 2.77
CA CYS A 62 1.40 17.02 2.49
C CYS A 62 1.07 17.85 1.24
N ARG A 63 0.02 17.49 0.47
CA ARG A 63 -0.45 18.28 -0.69
C ARG A 63 -1.62 19.23 -0.42
N ARG A 64 -2.11 19.36 0.82
CA ARG A 64 -3.21 20.28 1.17
C ARG A 64 -2.88 21.34 2.23
N ARG A 65 -1.62 21.59 2.58
CA ARG A 65 -1.26 22.64 3.54
C ARG A 65 -0.07 23.49 3.11
N PHE A 66 -0.18 24.15 1.95
CA PHE A 66 0.74 25.23 1.58
C PHE A 66 0.49 26.55 2.36
N ARG A 67 -0.44 26.57 3.33
CA ARG A 67 -0.57 27.66 4.31
C ARG A 67 -0.85 27.09 5.69
N ARG A 68 0.04 27.39 6.65
CA ARG A 68 -0.02 27.11 8.10
C ARG A 68 0.25 25.66 8.54
N CYS A 69 1.52 25.31 8.57
CA CYS A 69 2.12 24.53 9.65
C CYS A 69 3.46 25.20 10.04
N ARG A 70 3.38 26.39 10.63
CA ARG A 70 4.33 26.83 11.66
C ARG A 70 3.50 26.90 12.95
N SER A 71 4.14 26.59 14.07
CA SER A 71 3.57 26.35 15.41
C SER A 71 2.67 25.12 15.47
N ASP A 72 3.26 23.99 15.87
CA ASP A 72 2.81 23.14 16.98
C ASP A 72 3.43 21.75 16.82
N ILE A 73 4.70 21.66 17.21
CA ILE A 73 5.33 20.41 17.67
C ILE A 73 5.83 20.76 19.07
N PRO A 74 5.30 20.16 20.16
CA PRO A 74 5.97 20.18 21.45
C PRO A 74 7.25 19.32 21.41
#